data_AF-A0A915PBH7-F1
#
_entry.id   AF-A0A915PBH7-F1
#
_cell.length_a   1.000
_cell.length_b   1.000
_cell.length_c   1.000
_cell.angle_alpha   90.00
_cell.angle_beta   90.00
_cell.angle_gamma   90.00
#
_symmetry.space_group_name_H-M   'P 1'
#
loop_
_entity.id
_entity.type
_entity.pdbx_description
1 polymer ?
#
loop_
_entity_poly.entity_id
_entity_poly.type
_entity_poly.pdbx_seq_one_letter_code
_entity_poly.pdbx_strand_id
1 'polypeptide(L)'
;MCWILQTTYINQISPVCQQHWFYKLVNQRYGRALQSFYSYMGSVLINQRACGMCSYKQSCGYGGIKKCNLSPFEIRGGRPLIPFYVSERICKQKDLLGVDQMDSCQVDYNKLLVNGGECKLWPANEVDLSQVESVFQKEIRSLKWYNCIVQNKRNWSKKHKHEKVCRCCCFPFRPNSKTYRCEHIPNAPVAPGLEMK
;
A
#
# COMPACT_ATOMS: atom_id res chain seq x y z
N MET A 1 1.84 -13.02 3.48
CA MET A 1 1.79 -13.27 2.01
C MET A 1 2.14 -11.97 1.31
N CYS A 2 2.51 -11.96 0.03
CA CYS A 2 2.60 -10.70 -0.72
C CYS A 2 1.21 -10.21 -1.07
N TRP A 3 1.03 -8.90 -1.12
CA TRP A 3 -0.29 -8.31 -1.32
C TRP A 3 -0.93 -8.72 -2.65
N ILE A 4 -2.21 -9.10 -2.59
CA ILE A 4 -3.05 -9.47 -3.74
C ILE A 4 -4.40 -8.75 -3.59
N LEU A 5 -4.81 -8.03 -4.62
CA LEU A 5 -6.02 -7.19 -4.66
C LEU A 5 -7.35 -7.92 -4.47
N GLN A 6 -7.37 -9.25 -4.59
CA GLN A 6 -8.58 -10.08 -4.55
C GLN A 6 -8.99 -10.55 -3.15
N THR A 7 -8.20 -10.20 -2.12
CA THR A 7 -8.41 -10.69 -0.76
C THR A 7 -8.54 -9.52 0.22
N THR A 8 -9.34 -9.67 1.27
CA THR A 8 -9.43 -8.65 2.33
C THR A 8 -8.06 -8.46 2.99
N TYR A 9 -7.76 -7.26 3.49
CA TYR A 9 -6.47 -6.97 4.17
C TYR A 9 -6.09 -8.01 5.22
N ILE A 10 -7.05 -8.38 6.07
CA ILE A 10 -6.85 -9.30 7.19
C ILE A 10 -6.55 -10.72 6.71
N ASN A 11 -7.06 -11.12 5.54
CA ASN A 11 -6.74 -12.43 4.99
C ASN A 11 -5.32 -12.48 4.37
N GLN A 12 -4.67 -11.32 4.19
CA GLN A 12 -3.33 -11.22 3.57
C GLN A 12 -2.18 -11.24 4.59
N ILE A 13 -2.46 -10.86 5.85
CA ILE A 13 -1.51 -10.99 6.97
C ILE A 13 -1.33 -12.47 7.34
N SER A 14 -0.23 -12.82 8.01
CA SER A 14 0.05 -14.22 8.35
C SER A 14 -1.02 -14.79 9.31
N PRO A 15 -1.28 -16.12 9.29
CA PRO A 15 -2.28 -16.73 10.19
C PRO A 15 -2.04 -16.43 11.67
N VAL A 16 -0.78 -16.34 12.09
CA VAL A 16 -0.41 -15.94 13.46
C VAL A 16 -0.88 -14.52 13.79
N CYS A 17 -0.76 -13.60 12.83
CA CYS A 17 -1.27 -12.24 12.98
C CYS A 17 -2.79 -12.18 13.04
N GLN A 18 -3.48 -12.96 12.20
CA GLN A 18 -4.94 -13.01 12.17
C GLN A 18 -5.54 -13.43 13.53
N GLN A 19 -4.85 -14.31 14.25
CA GLN A 19 -5.29 -14.77 15.56
C GLN A 19 -4.99 -13.79 16.70
N HIS A 20 -4.06 -12.86 16.50
CA HIS A 20 -3.65 -11.88 17.51
C HIS A 20 -4.76 -10.87 17.82
N TRP A 21 -4.95 -10.55 19.11
CA TRP A 21 -6.01 -9.67 19.58
C TRP A 21 -5.98 -8.29 18.90
N PHE A 22 -4.79 -7.74 18.63
CA PHE A 22 -4.61 -6.47 17.91
C PHE A 22 -5.26 -6.50 16.52
N TYR A 23 -4.94 -7.47 15.66
CA TYR A 23 -5.53 -7.53 14.32
C TYR A 23 -7.01 -7.91 14.34
N LYS A 24 -7.45 -8.70 15.33
CA LYS A 24 -8.89 -8.91 15.58
C LYS A 24 -9.58 -7.60 15.91
N LEU A 25 -9.00 -6.77 16.78
CA LEU A 25 -9.52 -5.44 17.13
C LEU A 25 -9.54 -4.50 15.92
N VAL A 26 -8.45 -4.45 15.14
CA VAL A 26 -8.38 -3.66 13.90
C VAL A 26 -9.45 -4.10 12.91
N ASN A 27 -9.64 -5.42 12.71
CA ASN A 27 -10.68 -5.93 11.83
C ASN A 27 -12.09 -5.59 12.34
N GLN A 28 -12.34 -5.76 13.63
CA GLN A 28 -13.63 -5.45 14.24
C GLN A 28 -13.99 -3.97 14.15
N ARG A 29 -13.03 -3.07 14.40
CA ARG A 29 -13.26 -1.62 14.41
C ARG A 29 -13.22 -1.00 13.01
N TYR A 30 -12.22 -1.36 12.20
CA TYR A 30 -11.91 -0.67 10.94
C TYR A 30 -12.00 -1.56 9.70
N GLY A 31 -12.48 -2.81 9.83
CA GLY A 31 -12.51 -3.77 8.74
C GLY A 31 -13.30 -3.30 7.51
N ARG A 32 -14.40 -2.55 7.69
CA ARG A 32 -15.18 -2.03 6.54
C ARG A 32 -14.45 -0.89 5.85
N ALA A 33 -13.81 0.00 6.61
CA ALA A 33 -13.01 1.08 6.04
C ALA A 33 -11.82 0.55 5.25
N LEU A 34 -11.11 -0.46 5.79
CA LEU A 34 -10.05 -1.16 5.08
C LEU A 34 -10.59 -1.82 3.82
N GLN A 35 -11.68 -2.58 3.92
CA GLN A 35 -12.29 -3.22 2.75
C GLN A 35 -12.70 -2.20 1.67
N SER A 36 -13.29 -1.07 2.06
CA SER A 36 -13.66 0.01 1.14
C SER A 36 -12.44 0.57 0.41
N PHE A 37 -11.35 0.82 1.12
CA PHE A 37 -10.08 1.25 0.53
C PHE A 37 -9.54 0.22 -0.49
N TYR A 38 -9.53 -1.05 -0.13
CA TYR A 38 -9.04 -2.13 -1.01
C TYR A 38 -9.92 -2.32 -2.24
N SER A 39 -11.24 -2.24 -2.08
CA SER A 39 -12.20 -2.28 -3.18
C SER A 39 -12.00 -1.11 -4.14
N TYR A 40 -11.80 0.12 -3.61
CA TYR A 40 -11.48 1.28 -4.43
C TYR A 40 -10.19 1.07 -5.23
N MET A 41 -9.09 0.66 -4.57
CA MET A 41 -7.81 0.41 -5.24
C MET A 41 -7.92 -0.66 -6.35
N GLY A 42 -8.64 -1.75 -6.09
CA GLY A 42 -8.91 -2.77 -7.10
C GLY A 42 -9.75 -2.29 -8.27
N SER A 43 -10.66 -1.33 -8.03
CA SER A 43 -11.54 -0.78 -9.07
C SER A 43 -10.82 0.18 -10.02
N VAL A 44 -9.83 0.94 -9.53
CA VAL A 44 -9.15 1.96 -10.33
C VAL A 44 -7.95 1.41 -11.12
N LEU A 45 -7.39 0.28 -10.69
CA LEU A 45 -6.28 -0.37 -11.38
C LEU A 45 -6.74 -1.03 -12.68
N ILE A 46 -6.03 -0.73 -13.77
CA ILE A 46 -6.26 -1.34 -15.09
C ILE A 46 -5.74 -2.79 -15.11
N ASN A 47 -4.66 -3.07 -14.37
CA ASN A 47 -4.06 -4.39 -14.26
C ASN A 47 -3.92 -4.80 -12.79
N GLN A 48 -4.25 -6.05 -12.48
CA GLN A 48 -4.20 -6.65 -11.15
C GLN A 48 -2.83 -7.25 -10.80
N ARG A 49 -1.87 -7.27 -11.75
CA ARG A 49 -0.49 -7.72 -11.47
C ARG A 49 0.20 -6.76 -10.50
N ALA A 50 1.07 -7.31 -9.65
CA ALA A 50 1.88 -6.54 -8.72
C ALA A 50 2.74 -5.50 -9.47
N CYS A 51 2.70 -4.25 -9.00
CA CYS A 51 3.30 -3.10 -9.66
C CYS A 51 3.60 -2.00 -8.64
N GLY A 52 4.26 -0.94 -9.10
CA GLY A 52 4.38 0.31 -8.37
C GLY A 52 5.25 0.25 -7.11
N MET A 53 5.98 -0.85 -6.88
CA MET A 53 6.62 -1.12 -5.59
C MET A 53 5.63 -1.08 -4.41
N CYS A 54 4.35 -1.42 -4.67
CA CYS A 54 3.26 -1.32 -3.71
C CYS A 54 2.96 -2.61 -2.95
N SER A 55 3.57 -3.73 -3.34
CA SER A 55 3.34 -5.03 -2.71
C SER A 55 4.36 -5.27 -1.61
N TYR A 56 3.87 -5.42 -0.38
CA TYR A 56 4.65 -5.71 0.81
C TYR A 56 4.16 -7.00 1.48
N LYS A 57 5.08 -7.68 2.16
CA LYS A 57 4.79 -8.72 3.15
C LYS A 57 4.77 -8.07 4.52
N GLN A 58 3.69 -8.29 5.24
CA GLN A 58 3.64 -7.96 6.66
C GLN A 58 3.82 -9.25 7.47
N SER A 59 4.70 -9.16 8.45
CA SER A 59 4.90 -10.19 9.47
C SER A 59 4.64 -9.57 10.84
N CYS A 60 4.21 -10.40 11.77
CA CYS A 60 4.10 -10.01 13.16
C CYS A 60 4.63 -11.14 14.04
N GLY A 61 5.00 -10.79 15.25
CA GLY A 61 5.47 -11.75 16.23
C GLY A 61 5.14 -11.31 17.65
N TYR A 62 5.06 -12.31 18.52
CA TYR A 62 5.09 -12.11 19.96
C TYR A 62 6.56 -11.99 20.38
N GLY A 63 6.88 -11.04 21.26
CA GLY A 63 8.21 -10.92 21.84
C GLY A 63 8.68 -12.23 22.49
N GLY A 64 9.42 -13.02 21.73
CA GLY A 64 10.08 -14.26 22.18
C GLY A 64 11.57 -14.03 22.45
N ILE A 65 12.38 -15.09 22.33
CA ILE A 65 13.84 -15.10 22.57
C ILE A 65 14.57 -14.02 21.74
N LYS A 66 14.04 -13.66 20.57
CA LYS A 66 14.45 -12.45 19.84
C LYS A 66 13.73 -11.24 20.41
N LYS A 67 14.28 -10.69 21.51
CA LYS A 67 13.95 -9.36 21.98
C LYS A 67 14.42 -8.34 20.93
N CYS A 68 13.53 -7.94 20.03
CA CYS A 68 13.73 -6.67 19.33
C CYS A 68 13.57 -5.59 20.41
N ASN A 69 14.70 -5.00 20.78
CA ASN A 69 14.93 -4.22 21.99
C ASN A 69 13.77 -3.26 22.32
N LEU A 70 13.25 -3.41 23.54
CA LEU A 70 12.52 -2.43 24.33
C LEU A 70 11.34 -1.79 23.59
N SER A 71 10.12 -2.19 23.97
CA SER A 71 9.04 -1.22 23.91
C SER A 71 9.51 0.02 24.71
N PRO A 72 9.45 1.25 24.17
CA PRO A 72 9.78 2.45 24.95
C PRO A 72 8.88 2.63 26.18
N PHE A 73 7.86 1.77 26.35
CA PHE A 73 6.96 1.70 27.49
C PHE A 73 7.23 0.51 28.44
N GLU A 74 8.41 -0.10 28.39
CA GLU A 74 8.78 -1.17 29.32
C GLU A 74 9.08 -0.60 30.71
N ILE A 75 8.07 -0.64 31.60
CA ILE A 75 8.24 -0.34 33.03
C ILE A 75 9.09 -1.46 33.64
N ARG A 76 10.23 -1.14 34.25
CA ARG A 76 11.07 -2.14 34.94
C ARG A 76 10.25 -2.86 36.01
N GLY A 77 10.10 -4.18 35.87
CA GLY A 77 9.27 -5.02 36.76
C GLY A 77 7.79 -5.13 36.37
N GLY A 78 7.36 -4.47 35.29
CA GLY A 78 6.01 -4.57 34.73
C GLY A 78 5.90 -5.56 33.57
N ARG A 79 4.66 -5.89 33.16
CA ARG A 79 4.41 -6.62 31.90
C ARG A 79 4.65 -5.68 30.72
N PRO A 80 5.30 -6.12 29.62
CA PRO A 80 5.40 -5.31 28.40
C PRO A 80 3.99 -4.97 27.91
N LEU A 81 3.69 -3.67 27.80
CA LEU A 81 2.33 -3.19 27.51
C LEU A 81 1.80 -3.72 26.17
N ILE A 82 2.70 -3.89 25.18
CA ILE A 82 2.37 -4.47 23.86
C ILE A 82 3.62 -5.22 23.31
N PRO A 83 3.74 -6.54 23.49
CA PRO A 83 4.84 -7.34 22.93
C PRO A 83 4.57 -7.76 21.48
N PHE A 84 3.92 -6.89 20.69
CA PHE A 84 3.50 -7.16 19.33
C PHE A 84 4.18 -6.18 18.39
N TYR A 85 5.00 -6.69 17.48
CA TYR A 85 5.63 -5.88 16.44
C TYR A 85 5.06 -6.25 15.07
N VAL A 86 5.01 -5.25 14.19
CA VAL A 86 4.73 -5.43 12.77
C VAL A 86 6.01 -5.11 12.02
N SER A 87 6.45 -6.04 11.18
CA SER A 87 7.58 -5.83 10.28
C SER A 87 7.12 -5.99 8.85
N GLU A 88 7.38 -4.97 8.05
CA GLU A 88 7.06 -4.93 6.63
C GLU A 88 8.32 -5.22 5.81
N ARG A 89 8.14 -5.86 4.66
CA ARG A 89 9.20 -6.09 3.69
C ARG A 89 8.65 -6.01 2.29
N ILE A 90 9.33 -5.30 1.40
CA ILE A 90 8.93 -5.26 0.00
C ILE A 90 8.99 -6.65 -0.65
N CYS A 91 7.99 -6.97 -1.45
CA CYS A 91 7.92 -8.23 -2.17
C CYS A 91 8.98 -8.30 -3.28
N LYS A 92 9.81 -9.35 -3.27
CA LYS A 92 10.77 -9.61 -4.35
C LYS A 92 10.11 -10.46 -5.45
N GLN A 93 10.72 -10.56 -6.62
CA GLN A 93 10.19 -11.40 -7.73
C GLN A 93 9.88 -12.84 -7.29
N LYS A 94 10.75 -13.45 -6.48
CA LYS A 94 10.53 -14.80 -5.90
C LYS A 94 9.24 -14.90 -5.08
N ASP A 95 8.79 -13.80 -4.51
CA ASP A 95 7.59 -13.73 -3.69
C ASP A 95 6.33 -13.46 -4.52
N LEU A 96 6.50 -13.08 -5.79
CA LEU A 96 5.47 -12.67 -6.75
C LEU A 96 5.48 -13.56 -8.00
N LEU A 97 5.88 -14.83 -7.87
CA LEU A 97 5.90 -15.80 -8.98
C LEU A 97 6.68 -15.31 -10.22
N GLY A 98 7.78 -14.60 -10.00
CA GLY A 98 8.64 -14.04 -11.07
C GLY A 98 8.23 -12.65 -11.55
N VAL A 99 7.13 -12.08 -11.05
CA VAL A 99 6.69 -10.73 -11.44
C VAL A 99 7.58 -9.67 -10.80
N ASP A 100 8.13 -8.79 -11.64
CA ASP A 100 8.81 -7.57 -11.21
C ASP A 100 7.80 -6.45 -10.98
N GLN A 101 7.69 -5.97 -9.74
CA GLN A 101 6.79 -4.86 -9.39
C GLN A 101 7.41 -3.47 -9.57
N MET A 102 8.61 -3.36 -10.17
CA MET A 102 9.26 -2.09 -10.48
C MET A 102 8.52 -1.27 -11.54
N ASP A 103 7.71 -1.90 -12.37
CA ASP A 103 6.88 -1.18 -13.34
C ASP A 103 5.76 -0.43 -12.61
N SER A 104 5.55 0.85 -12.94
CA SER A 104 4.48 1.63 -12.31
C SER A 104 3.10 1.07 -12.62
N CYS A 105 2.23 1.13 -11.62
CA CYS A 105 0.85 0.70 -11.74
C CYS A 105 0.09 1.56 -12.75
N GLN A 106 -0.73 0.92 -13.58
CA GLN A 106 -1.63 1.60 -14.50
C GLN A 106 -2.98 1.78 -13.84
N VAL A 107 -3.36 3.04 -13.67
CA VAL A 107 -4.62 3.43 -13.07
C VAL A 107 -5.46 4.17 -14.11
N ASP A 108 -6.76 3.89 -14.12
CA ASP A 108 -7.73 4.52 -15.02
C ASP A 108 -7.78 6.03 -14.74
N TYR A 109 -7.44 6.83 -15.75
CA TYR A 109 -7.39 8.28 -15.65
C TYR A 109 -8.76 8.89 -15.33
N ASN A 110 -9.83 8.39 -15.97
CA ASN A 110 -11.17 8.95 -15.84
C ASN A 110 -11.73 8.70 -14.44
N LYS A 111 -11.43 7.52 -13.87
CA LYS A 111 -11.84 7.20 -12.50
C LYS A 111 -11.17 8.08 -11.45
N LEU A 112 -10.01 8.67 -11.73
CA LEU A 112 -9.33 9.56 -10.78
C LEU A 112 -9.77 11.03 -10.88
N LEU A 113 -10.43 11.44 -11.97
CA LEU A 113 -10.85 12.84 -12.15
C LEU A 113 -11.77 13.33 -11.02
N VAL A 114 -12.58 12.44 -10.46
CA VAL A 114 -13.50 12.75 -9.36
C VAL A 114 -12.79 13.11 -8.04
N ASN A 115 -11.50 12.81 -7.89
CA ASN A 115 -10.72 13.13 -6.69
C ASN A 115 -10.21 14.58 -6.66
N GLY A 116 -10.58 15.39 -7.65
CA GLY A 116 -10.29 16.82 -7.71
C GLY A 116 -8.85 17.16 -8.10
N GLY A 117 -8.21 16.33 -8.92
CA GLY A 117 -6.88 16.60 -9.46
C GLY A 117 -6.43 15.57 -10.51
N GLU A 118 -5.50 15.96 -11.37
CA GLU A 118 -4.99 15.06 -12.40
C GLU A 118 -4.16 13.92 -11.79
N CYS A 119 -4.52 12.67 -12.10
CA CYS A 119 -3.90 11.47 -11.51
C CYS A 119 -3.85 11.43 -9.98
N LYS A 120 -4.80 12.09 -9.32
CA LYS A 120 -4.90 12.09 -7.86
C LYS A 120 -5.54 10.79 -7.39
N LEU A 121 -4.71 9.80 -7.04
CA LEU A 121 -5.17 8.50 -6.55
C LEU A 121 -5.77 8.56 -5.14
N TRP A 122 -5.24 9.46 -4.29
CA TRP A 122 -5.61 9.61 -2.89
C TRP A 122 -5.51 11.10 -2.48
N PRO A 123 -6.35 11.60 -1.57
CA PRO A 123 -7.55 10.98 -0.99
C PRO A 123 -8.70 10.81 -2.00
N ALA A 124 -9.54 9.81 -1.77
CA ALA A 124 -10.74 9.53 -2.56
C ALA A 124 -12.01 9.65 -1.70
N ASN A 125 -13.07 10.20 -2.27
CA ASN A 125 -14.37 10.33 -1.58
C ASN A 125 -15.16 9.00 -1.57
N GLU A 126 -14.88 8.12 -2.52
CA GLU A 126 -15.47 6.78 -2.61
C GLU A 126 -15.02 5.85 -1.48
N VAL A 127 -13.87 6.14 -0.85
CA VAL A 127 -13.39 5.37 0.30
C VAL A 127 -14.15 5.80 1.56
N ASP A 128 -14.95 4.87 2.08
CA ASP A 128 -15.73 5.04 3.30
C ASP A 128 -14.83 4.92 4.53
N LEU A 129 -14.71 6.04 5.26
CA LEU A 129 -13.98 6.12 6.53
C LEU A 129 -14.92 6.35 7.71
N SER A 130 -16.23 6.13 7.57
CA SER A 130 -17.24 6.39 8.61
C SER A 130 -16.99 5.64 9.92
N GLN A 131 -16.33 4.47 9.87
CA GLN A 131 -15.91 3.72 11.06
C GLN A 131 -14.73 4.35 11.81
N VAL A 132 -13.98 5.22 11.15
CA VAL A 132 -12.79 5.85 11.71
C VAL A 132 -13.20 7.16 12.39
N GLU A 133 -12.65 7.44 13.55
CA GLU A 133 -12.92 8.67 14.28
C GLU A 133 -12.46 9.90 13.46
N SER A 134 -13.23 10.99 13.52
CA SER A 134 -13.04 12.16 12.64
C SER A 134 -11.63 12.77 12.67
N VAL A 135 -10.96 12.71 13.83
CA VAL A 135 -9.57 13.15 14.00
C VAL A 135 -8.62 12.29 13.14
N PHE A 136 -8.77 10.96 13.18
CA PHE A 136 -7.95 10.06 12.37
C PHE A 136 -8.33 10.09 10.89
N GLN A 137 -9.59 10.38 10.54
CA GLN A 137 -9.97 10.54 9.13
C GLN A 137 -9.18 11.65 8.44
N LYS A 138 -8.95 12.79 9.13
CA LYS A 138 -8.16 13.89 8.60
C LYS A 138 -6.72 13.48 8.34
N GLU A 139 -6.12 12.76 9.30
CA GLU A 139 -4.77 12.22 9.16
C GLU A 139 -4.69 11.21 8.02
N ILE A 140 -5.62 10.26 7.94
CA ILE A 140 -5.66 9.25 6.88
C ILE A 140 -5.73 9.91 5.50
N ARG A 141 -6.58 10.94 5.33
CA ARG A 141 -6.71 11.68 4.06
C ARG A 141 -5.48 12.51 3.72
N SER A 142 -4.62 12.88 4.68
CA SER A 142 -3.41 13.65 4.44
C SER A 142 -2.20 12.79 4.01
N LEU A 143 -2.32 11.46 4.16
CA LEU A 143 -1.21 10.53 3.88
C LEU A 143 -0.78 10.54 2.41
N LYS A 144 0.53 10.63 2.19
CA LYS A 144 1.16 10.65 0.86
C LYS A 144 1.80 9.30 0.54
N TRP A 145 0.97 8.29 0.33
CA TRP A 145 1.44 6.93 0.06
C TRP A 145 1.78 6.66 -1.40
N TYR A 146 1.37 7.52 -2.33
CA TYR A 146 1.51 7.28 -3.76
C TYR A 146 2.00 8.54 -4.49
N ASN A 147 2.81 8.31 -5.51
CA ASN A 147 3.20 9.32 -6.48
C ASN A 147 2.72 8.87 -7.86
N CYS A 148 1.95 9.72 -8.53
CA CYS A 148 1.35 9.41 -9.82
C CYS A 148 1.69 10.47 -10.87
N ILE A 149 1.89 10.04 -12.10
CA ILE A 149 2.08 10.91 -13.27
C ILE A 149 1.16 10.48 -14.41
N VAL A 150 0.87 11.40 -15.32
CA VAL A 150 0.05 11.12 -16.52
C VAL A 150 0.93 10.48 -17.60
N GLN A 151 0.38 9.48 -18.28
CA GLN A 151 0.90 8.97 -19.55
C GLN A 151 -0.15 9.15 -20.64
N ASN A 152 0.26 9.77 -21.75
CA ASN A 152 -0.52 9.81 -22.99
C ASN A 152 -0.14 8.62 -23.87
N LYS A 153 -0.98 7.59 -23.96
CA LYS A 153 -0.78 6.46 -24.88
C LYS A 153 -1.37 6.78 -26.25
N ARG A 154 -0.63 6.44 -27.31
CA ARG A 154 -1.16 6.36 -28.67
C ARG A 154 -1.74 4.97 -28.88
N ASN A 155 -3.06 4.88 -29.02
CA ASN A 155 -3.72 3.61 -29.31
C ASN A 155 -3.71 3.37 -30.83
N TRP A 156 -2.89 2.44 -31.31
CA TRP A 156 -2.76 2.14 -32.74
C TRP A 156 -3.97 1.36 -33.30
N SER A 157 -4.73 0.67 -32.43
CA SER A 157 -5.89 -0.16 -32.83
C SER A 157 -7.18 0.64 -33.01
N LYS A 158 -7.27 1.84 -32.44
CA LYS A 158 -8.41 2.76 -32.63
C LYS A 158 -7.85 4.07 -33.19
N LYS A 159 -7.87 4.20 -34.52
CA LYS A 159 -7.52 5.43 -35.28
C LYS A 159 -7.81 6.69 -34.44
N HIS A 160 -6.74 7.34 -33.97
CA HIS A 160 -6.73 8.68 -33.37
C HIS A 160 -7.38 8.92 -31.99
N LYS A 161 -7.55 7.91 -31.12
CA LYS A 161 -7.88 8.19 -29.71
C LYS A 161 -6.63 8.16 -28.82
N HIS A 162 -6.23 9.34 -28.32
CA HIS A 162 -5.26 9.43 -27.22
C HIS A 162 -5.89 8.84 -25.97
N GLU A 163 -5.27 7.82 -25.40
CA GLU A 163 -5.72 7.21 -24.16
C GLU A 163 -4.82 7.70 -23.02
N LYS A 164 -5.40 8.45 -22.09
CA LYS A 164 -4.69 8.87 -20.88
C LYS A 164 -4.78 7.77 -19.83
N VAL A 165 -3.64 7.44 -19.23
CA VAL A 165 -3.57 6.56 -18.06
C VAL A 165 -2.68 7.20 -17.00
N CYS A 166 -2.95 6.89 -15.74
CA CYS A 166 -2.11 7.33 -14.64
C CYS A 166 -1.10 6.24 -14.29
N ARG A 167 0.14 6.63 -14.07
CA ARG A 167 1.26 5.77 -13.68
C ARG A 167 1.62 6.07 -12.25
N CYS A 168 1.45 5.10 -11.36
CA CYS A 168 1.61 5.29 -9.93
C CYS A 168 2.66 4.36 -9.32
N CYS A 169 3.43 4.88 -8.35
CA CYS A 169 4.35 4.13 -7.50
C CYS A 169 4.05 4.46 -6.02
N CYS A 170 4.23 3.48 -5.14
CA CYS A 170 4.13 3.66 -3.71
C CYS A 170 5.37 4.34 -3.14
N PHE A 171 5.17 5.18 -2.13
CA PHE A 171 6.26 5.74 -1.34
C PHE A 171 7.14 4.61 -0.77
N PRO A 172 8.48 4.73 -0.80
CA PRO A 172 9.31 5.90 -1.11
C PRO A 172 9.71 6.03 -2.60
N PHE A 173 8.94 5.48 -3.53
CA PHE A 173 9.22 5.53 -4.95
C PHE A 173 8.31 6.52 -5.70
N ARG A 174 8.79 6.99 -6.85
CA ARG A 174 8.01 7.76 -7.82
C ARG A 174 8.18 7.18 -9.23
N PRO A 175 7.19 7.35 -10.12
CA PRO A 175 7.34 6.92 -11.51
C PRO A 175 8.30 7.86 -12.27
N ASN A 176 9.19 7.27 -13.05
CA ASN A 176 9.99 8.01 -14.02
C ASN A 176 9.13 8.45 -15.22
N SER A 177 9.23 9.71 -15.63
CA SER A 177 8.37 10.27 -16.70
C SER A 177 8.65 9.74 -18.11
N LYS A 178 9.82 9.13 -18.33
CA LYS A 178 10.21 8.58 -19.63
C LYS A 178 9.99 7.06 -19.68
N THR A 179 10.44 6.35 -18.64
CA THR A 179 10.41 4.88 -18.63
C THR A 179 9.17 4.30 -17.95
N TYR A 180 8.49 5.10 -17.12
CA TYR A 180 7.38 4.66 -16.26
C TYR A 180 7.74 3.52 -15.31
N ARG A 181 9.04 3.32 -15.02
CA ARG A 181 9.51 2.47 -13.93
C ARG A 181 9.61 3.28 -12.64
N CYS A 182 9.44 2.64 -11.50
CA CYS A 182 9.57 3.25 -10.19
C CYS A 182 11.04 3.51 -9.87
N GLU A 183 11.36 4.74 -9.51
CA GLU A 183 12.66 5.18 -9.01
C GLU A 183 12.54 5.62 -7.55
N HIS A 184 13.57 5.37 -6.75
CA HIS A 184 13.59 5.81 -5.36
C HIS A 184 13.67 7.34 -5.31
N ILE A 185 12.90 7.95 -4.42
CA ILE A 185 12.87 9.40 -4.25
C ILE A 185 14.15 9.83 -3.52
N PRO A 186 14.93 10.79 -4.06
CA PRO A 186 16.11 11.28 -3.37
C PRO A 186 15.80 11.72 -1.93
N ASN A 187 16.65 11.29 -0.98
CA ASN A 187 16.51 11.54 0.47
C ASN A 187 15.28 10.93 1.14
N ALA A 188 14.47 10.13 0.45
CA ALA A 188 13.40 9.39 1.11
C ALA A 188 13.96 8.20 1.90
N PRO A 189 13.24 7.70 2.93
CA PRO A 189 13.63 6.51 3.65
C PRO A 189 13.82 5.31 2.72
N VAL A 190 14.69 4.39 3.11
CA VAL A 190 14.84 3.11 2.40
C VAL A 190 13.59 2.26 2.62
N ALA A 191 13.06 1.68 1.54
CA ALA A 191 11.93 0.78 1.65
C ALA A 191 12.31 -0.45 2.52
N PRO A 192 11.44 -0.90 3.45
CA PRO A 192 11.76 -2.02 4.32
C PRO A 192 12.21 -3.28 3.58
N GLY A 193 13.40 -3.79 3.94
CA GLY A 193 14.01 -4.98 3.36
C GLY A 193 14.51 -4.84 1.91
N LEU A 194 14.61 -3.60 1.42
CA LEU A 194 15.44 -3.22 0.28
C LEU A 194 16.86 -2.93 0.77
N GLU A 195 17.86 -3.58 0.17
CA GLU A 195 19.27 -3.27 0.41
C GLU A 195 19.68 -2.22 -0.63
N MET A 196 20.11 -1.04 -0.18
CA MET A 196 20.77 -0.07 -1.06
C MET A 196 22.21 -0.53 -1.25
N LYS A 197 22.61 -0.74 -2.51
CA LYS A 197 24.00 -1.00 -2.88
C LYS A 197 24.77 0.30 -2.99
#